data_AF-A0AAV0XKH3-F1
#
_entry.id   AF-A0AAV0XKH3-F1
#
_cell.length_a   1.000
_cell.length_b   1.000
_cell.length_c   1.000
_cell.angle_alpha   90.00
_cell.angle_beta   90.00
_cell.angle_gamma   90.00
#
_symmetry.space_group_name_H-M   'P 1'
#
loop_
_entity.id
_entity.type
_entity.pdbx_description
1 polymer ?
#
loop_
_entity_poly.entity_id
_entity_poly.type
_entity_poly.pdbx_seq_one_letter_code
_entity_poly.pdbx_strand_id
1 'polypeptide(L)'
;MFPNTHLPPPQPIITHWGTWLESAFFYADHFEEFKNVIENLEAKCIQNCKSIFNKLNVKYDLAYIKANFLCIVESIKKLTSNLSLVDSLKIVEQVENSVNELPTSTNSTIIKIKCKNV
;
A
#
# COMPACT_ATOMS: atom_id res chain seq x y z
N MET A 1 -20.49 37.10 8.01
CA MET A 1 -20.66 36.20 6.83
C MET A 1 -21.59 36.89 5.86
N PHE A 2 -21.20 37.06 4.59
CA PHE A 2 -22.03 37.71 3.58
C PHE A 2 -23.01 36.69 2.96
N PRO A 3 -24.29 37.03 2.72
CA PRO A 3 -25.32 36.03 2.43
C PRO A 3 -25.29 35.43 1.01
N ASN A 4 -24.34 35.82 0.14
CA ASN A 4 -24.37 35.51 -1.30
C ASN A 4 -23.01 35.09 -1.89
N THR A 5 -22.05 34.67 -1.06
CA THR A 5 -20.81 34.08 -1.59
C THR A 5 -21.04 32.62 -1.96
N HIS A 6 -20.97 32.31 -3.25
CA HIS A 6 -20.96 30.93 -3.74
C HIS A 6 -19.84 30.16 -3.02
N LEU A 7 -20.19 29.02 -2.42
CA LEU A 7 -19.20 28.11 -1.85
C LEU A 7 -18.28 27.64 -2.98
N PRO A 8 -16.95 27.68 -2.79
CA PRO A 8 -16.05 27.05 -3.74
C PRO A 8 -16.44 25.57 -3.89
N PRO A 9 -16.29 25.00 -5.09
CA PRO A 9 -16.63 23.60 -5.31
C PRO A 9 -15.87 22.72 -4.30
N PRO A 10 -16.51 21.68 -3.75
CA PRO A 10 -15.84 20.76 -2.85
C PRO A 10 -14.60 20.21 -3.56
N GLN A 11 -13.47 20.23 -2.86
CA GLN A 11 -12.24 19.67 -3.41
C GLN A 11 -12.46 18.17 -3.69
N PRO A 12 -11.88 17.64 -4.78
CA PRO A 12 -11.94 16.21 -5.05
C PRO A 12 -11.50 15.41 -3.82
N ILE A 13 -12.25 14.36 -3.46
CA ILE A 13 -11.83 13.43 -2.41
C ILE A 13 -10.60 12.70 -2.94
N ILE A 14 -9.40 13.13 -2.51
CA ILE A 14 -8.16 12.42 -2.76
C ILE A 14 -8.24 11.15 -1.91
N THR A 15 -8.57 10.05 -2.56
CA THR A 15 -8.64 8.77 -1.88
C THR A 15 -7.24 8.18 -1.80
N HIS A 16 -6.68 8.14 -0.60
CA HIS A 16 -5.35 7.58 -0.33
C HIS A 16 -5.39 6.05 -0.25
N TRP A 17 -5.86 5.38 -1.31
CA TRP A 17 -6.00 3.91 -1.36
C TRP A 17 -4.68 3.15 -1.17
N GLY A 18 -3.53 3.83 -1.27
CA GLY A 18 -2.20 3.28 -1.04
C GLY A 18 -1.69 3.35 0.41
N THR A 19 -2.36 4.03 1.34
CA THR A 19 -1.79 4.30 2.68
C THR A 19 -1.52 3.03 3.49
N TRP A 20 -2.32 1.98 3.32
CA TRP A 20 -2.07 0.71 4.00
C TRP A 20 -0.80 0.00 3.46
N LEU A 21 -0.51 0.13 2.16
CA LEU A 21 0.73 -0.38 1.55
C LEU A 21 1.93 0.41 2.05
N GLU A 22 1.83 1.74 2.09
CA GLU A 22 2.86 2.60 2.67
C GLU A 22 3.15 2.24 4.14
N SER A 23 2.11 1.90 4.90
CA SER A 23 2.25 1.43 6.27
C SER A 23 3.00 0.09 6.34
N ALA A 24 2.66 -0.85 5.45
CA ALA A 24 3.38 -2.13 5.35
C ALA A 24 4.86 -1.91 4.98
N PHE A 25 5.17 -0.95 4.11
CA PHE A 25 6.55 -0.63 3.75
C PHE A 25 7.31 -0.02 4.93
N PHE A 26 6.69 0.89 5.68
CA PHE A 26 7.27 1.43 6.91
C PHE A 26 7.60 0.31 7.91
N TYR A 27 6.67 -0.63 8.14
CA TYR A 27 6.92 -1.76 9.04
C TYR A 27 7.97 -2.72 8.49
N ALA A 28 8.10 -2.88 7.17
CA ALA A 28 9.17 -3.68 6.58
C ALA A 28 10.55 -3.08 6.88
N ASP A 29 10.69 -1.74 6.78
CA ASP A 29 11.95 -1.03 7.01
C ASP A 29 12.34 -0.97 8.47
N HIS A 30 11.36 -0.81 9.36
CA HIS A 30 11.58 -0.59 10.78
C HIS A 30 11.16 -1.79 11.63
N PHE A 31 11.13 -3.00 11.06
CA PHE A 31 10.53 -4.17 11.70
C PHE A 31 11.13 -4.45 13.09
N GLU A 32 12.45 -4.50 13.19
CA GLU A 32 13.14 -4.84 14.45
C GLU A 32 13.06 -3.69 15.47
N GLU A 33 13.18 -2.45 15.02
CA GLU A 33 13.06 -1.25 15.87
C GLU A 33 11.67 -1.17 16.48
N PHE A 34 10.64 -1.33 15.63
CA PHE A 34 9.25 -1.32 16.06
C PHE A 34 8.94 -2.51 16.99
N LYS A 35 9.43 -3.71 16.65
CA LYS A 35 9.28 -4.90 17.50
C LYS A 35 9.87 -4.66 18.89
N ASN A 36 11.08 -4.12 18.98
CA ASN A 36 11.72 -3.81 20.24
C ASN A 36 10.90 -2.80 21.07
N VAL A 37 10.35 -1.74 20.45
CA VAL A 37 9.45 -0.81 21.15
C VAL A 37 8.21 -1.54 21.69
N ILE A 38 7.55 -2.34 20.86
CA ILE A 38 6.34 -3.08 21.24
C ILE A 38 6.61 -4.09 22.36
N GLU A 39 7.74 -4.79 22.33
CA GLU A 39 8.13 -5.77 23.35
C GLU A 39 8.29 -5.12 24.73
N ASN A 40 8.82 -3.89 24.79
CA ASN A 40 9.02 -3.12 26.01
C ASN A 40 7.72 -2.50 26.60
N LEU A 41 6.59 -2.56 25.90
CA LEU A 41 5.32 -2.02 26.40
C LEU A 41 4.56 -3.02 27.28
N GLU A 42 4.26 -2.66 28.52
CA GLU A 42 3.46 -3.46 29.45
C GLU A 42 1.98 -3.05 29.44
N ALA A 43 1.25 -3.45 28.40
CA ALA A 43 -0.19 -3.18 28.31
C ALA A 43 -0.96 -4.42 27.84
N LYS A 44 -2.14 -4.68 28.41
CA LYS A 44 -2.98 -5.82 27.98
C LYS A 44 -3.47 -5.65 26.54
N CYS A 45 -3.73 -4.41 26.11
CA CYS A 45 -4.18 -4.11 24.75
C CYS A 45 -3.11 -4.39 23.66
N ILE A 46 -1.82 -4.45 24.02
CA ILE A 46 -0.73 -4.66 23.05
C ILE A 46 -0.36 -6.14 22.85
N GLN A 47 -0.96 -7.07 23.61
CA GLN A 47 -0.62 -8.49 23.57
C GLN A 47 -0.83 -9.12 22.19
N ASN A 48 -1.89 -8.70 21.48
CA ASN A 48 -2.12 -9.14 20.10
C ASN A 48 -1.06 -8.63 19.14
N CYS A 49 -0.57 -7.40 19.33
CA CYS A 49 0.51 -6.85 18.52
C CYS A 49 1.81 -7.64 18.78
N LYS A 50 2.17 -7.86 20.05
CA LYS A 50 3.32 -8.69 20.44
C LYS A 50 3.27 -10.08 19.79
N SER A 51 2.11 -10.74 19.80
CA SER A 51 1.98 -12.07 19.21
C SER A 51 2.16 -12.08 17.69
N ILE A 52 1.76 -11.01 16.98
CA ILE A 52 1.97 -10.86 15.54
C ILE A 52 3.45 -10.65 15.21
N PHE A 53 4.14 -9.73 15.90
CA PHE A 53 5.57 -9.43 15.64
C PHE A 53 6.52 -10.57 16.02
N ASN A 54 6.04 -11.54 16.80
CA ASN A 54 6.77 -12.77 17.09
C ASN A 54 6.63 -13.87 16.04
N LYS A 55 5.73 -13.70 15.06
CA LYS A 55 5.60 -14.65 13.96
C LYS A 55 6.65 -14.36 12.88
N LEU A 56 7.51 -15.34 12.62
CA LEU A 56 8.58 -15.24 11.62
C LEU A 56 8.04 -14.87 10.22
N ASN A 57 6.87 -15.38 9.85
CA ASN A 57 6.30 -15.11 8.52
C ASN A 57 5.97 -13.63 8.31
N VAL A 58 5.62 -12.88 9.36
CA VAL A 58 5.21 -11.47 9.21
C VAL A 58 6.36 -10.62 8.64
N LYS A 59 7.59 -10.84 9.09
CA LYS A 59 8.77 -10.15 8.53
C LYS A 59 8.97 -10.48 7.06
N TYR A 60 8.86 -11.75 6.69
CA TYR A 60 9.01 -12.21 5.31
C TYR A 60 7.88 -11.72 4.41
N ASP A 61 6.64 -11.72 4.91
CA ASP A 61 5.45 -11.24 4.22
C ASP A 61 5.56 -9.72 3.97
N LEU A 62 6.00 -8.95 4.95
CA LEU A 62 6.24 -7.50 4.80
C LEU A 62 7.35 -7.21 3.79
N ALA A 63 8.45 -7.96 3.83
CA ALA A 63 9.53 -7.85 2.84
C ALA A 63 9.05 -8.19 1.43
N TYR A 64 8.26 -9.25 1.28
CA TYR A 64 7.63 -9.63 0.01
C TYR A 64 6.69 -8.54 -0.49
N ILE A 65 5.83 -8.01 0.37
CA ILE A 65 4.88 -6.95 0.02
C ILE A 65 5.64 -5.71 -0.48
N LYS A 66 6.67 -5.28 0.26
CA LYS A 66 7.49 -4.13 -0.13
C LYS A 66 8.19 -4.34 -1.47
N ALA A 67 8.85 -5.49 -1.66
CA ALA A 67 9.61 -5.77 -2.87
C ALA A 67 8.75 -5.81 -4.14
N ASN A 68 7.49 -6.22 -4.02
CA ASN A 68 6.63 -6.50 -5.18
C ASN A 68 5.55 -5.45 -5.45
N PHE A 69 5.08 -4.72 -4.43
CA PHE A 69 3.92 -3.82 -4.56
C PHE A 69 4.26 -2.34 -4.38
N LEU A 70 5.53 -1.98 -4.21
CA LEU A 70 5.95 -0.58 -4.17
C LEU A 70 5.54 0.17 -5.45
N CYS A 71 5.64 -0.49 -6.61
CA CYS A 71 5.27 0.09 -7.90
C CYS A 71 3.80 0.54 -7.95
N ILE A 72 2.89 -0.15 -7.24
CA ILE A 72 1.46 0.22 -7.20
C ILE A 72 1.28 1.58 -6.51
N VAL A 73 1.95 1.78 -5.37
CA VAL A 73 1.85 3.05 -4.62
C VAL A 73 2.43 4.20 -5.43
N GLU A 74 3.58 4.00 -6.07
CA GLU A 74 4.20 5.00 -6.94
C GLU A 74 3.31 5.34 -8.15
N SER A 75 2.70 4.32 -8.76
CA SER A 75 1.79 4.51 -9.89
C SER A 75 0.53 5.27 -9.50
N ILE A 76 -0.08 4.98 -8.34
CA ILE A 76 -1.23 5.74 -7.83
C ILE A 76 -0.85 7.22 -7.66
N LYS A 77 0.31 7.51 -7.05
CA LYS A 77 0.80 8.90 -6.87
C LYS A 77 1.07 9.62 -8.18
N LYS A 78 1.51 8.90 -9.22
CA LYS A 78 1.69 9.47 -10.57
C LYS A 78 0.34 9.76 -11.22
N LEU A 79 -0.61 8.83 -11.12
CA LEU A 79 -1.94 8.96 -11.73
C LEU A 79 -2.81 10.06 -11.11
N THR A 80 -2.49 10.52 -9.89
CA THR A 80 -3.17 11.68 -9.28
C THR A 80 -2.64 13.04 -9.77
N SER A 81 -1.58 13.04 -10.59
CA SER A 81 -1.04 14.26 -11.20
C SER A 81 -1.62 14.50 -12.60
N ASN A 82 -1.46 15.72 -13.14
CA ASN A 82 -1.95 16.07 -14.47
C ASN A 82 -1.11 15.39 -15.56
N LEU A 83 -1.51 14.17 -15.95
CA LEU A 83 -0.90 13.37 -17.02
C LEU A 83 -1.79 13.32 -18.27
N SER A 84 -1.16 13.10 -19.43
CA SER A 84 -1.90 12.75 -20.64
C SER A 84 -2.55 11.37 -20.49
N LEU A 85 -3.64 11.11 -21.22
CA LEU A 85 -4.27 9.78 -21.21
C LEU A 85 -3.29 8.69 -21.65
N VAL A 86 -2.41 8.99 -22.61
CA VAL A 86 -1.40 8.05 -23.12
C VAL A 86 -0.38 7.69 -22.04
N ASP A 87 0.07 8.67 -21.25
CA ASP A 87 1.04 8.41 -20.18
C ASP A 87 0.39 7.69 -19.00
N SER A 88 -0.86 8.01 -18.68
CA SER A 88 -1.65 7.27 -17.69
C SER A 88 -1.84 5.80 -18.07
N LEU A 89 -2.14 5.51 -19.34
CA LEU A 89 -2.27 4.13 -19.83
C LEU A 89 -0.95 3.35 -19.71
N LYS A 90 0.18 3.97 -20.07
CA LYS A 90 1.51 3.34 -19.89
C LYS A 90 1.80 2.99 -18.44
N ILE A 91 1.40 3.83 -17.48
CA ILE A 91 1.58 3.54 -16.05
C ILE A 91 0.76 2.31 -15.65
N VAL A 92 -0.48 2.19 -16.13
CA VAL A 92 -1.33 1.02 -15.85
C VAL A 92 -0.72 -0.25 -16.45
N GLU A 93 -0.26 -0.21 -17.71
CA GLU A 93 0.44 -1.33 -18.36
C GLU A 93 1.70 -1.76 -17.61
N GLN A 94 2.49 -0.81 -17.09
CA GLN A 94 3.67 -1.10 -16.27
C GLN A 94 3.32 -1.83 -14.97
N VAL A 95 2.22 -1.44 -14.32
CA VAL A 95 1.72 -2.14 -13.12
C VAL A 95 1.26 -3.55 -13.48
N GLU A 96 0.52 -3.70 -14.57
CA GLU A 96 0.06 -5.02 -15.03
C GLU A 96 1.24 -5.96 -15.31
N ASN A 97 2.27 -5.46 -16.00
CA ASN A 97 3.49 -6.22 -16.27
C ASN A 97 4.20 -6.63 -14.97
N SER A 98 4.35 -5.70 -14.03
CA SER A 98 4.95 -5.98 -12.70
C SER A 98 4.17 -7.07 -11.95
N VAL A 99 2.84 -7.05 -12.01
CA VAL A 99 1.98 -8.08 -11.39
C VAL A 99 2.13 -9.44 -12.10
N ASN A 100 2.25 -9.44 -13.42
CA ASN A 100 2.45 -10.67 -14.20
C ASN A 100 3.82 -11.31 -13.95
N GLU A 101 4.84 -10.52 -13.62
CA GLU A 101 6.20 -10.97 -13.30
C GLU A 101 6.36 -11.52 -11.87
N LEU A 102 5.34 -11.42 -11.01
CA LEU A 102 5.41 -11.95 -9.65
C LEU A 102 5.79 -13.45 -9.61
N PRO A 103 6.67 -13.88 -8.67
CA PRO A 103 7.03 -15.28 -8.51
C PRO A 103 5.80 -16.17 -8.32
N THR A 104 5.76 -17.33 -8.98
CA THR A 104 4.61 -18.24 -8.94
C THR A 104 4.40 -18.80 -7.52
N SER A 105 3.25 -18.49 -6.95
CA SER A 105 2.75 -18.99 -5.67
C SER A 105 1.22 -19.01 -5.72
N THR A 106 0.58 -19.65 -4.75
CA THR A 106 -0.89 -19.61 -4.62
C THR A 106 -1.39 -18.16 -4.54
N ASN A 107 -0.73 -17.32 -3.75
CA ASN A 107 -1.11 -15.92 -3.57
C ASN A 107 -0.89 -15.08 -4.83
N SER A 108 0.25 -15.22 -5.51
CA SER A 108 0.50 -14.47 -6.74
C SER A 108 -0.43 -14.89 -7.88
N THR A 109 -0.84 -16.16 -7.92
CA THR A 109 -1.84 -16.64 -8.89
C THR A 109 -3.19 -15.94 -8.68
N ILE A 110 -3.64 -15.83 -7.43
CA ILE A 110 -4.87 -15.11 -7.08
C ILE A 110 -4.78 -13.63 -7.48
N ILE A 111 -3.64 -12.98 -7.21
CA ILE A 111 -3.42 -11.57 -7.55
C ILE A 111 -3.45 -11.37 -9.07
N LYS A 112 -2.75 -12.22 -9.84
CA LYS A 112 -2.74 -12.17 -11.31
C LYS A 112 -4.14 -12.34 -11.90
N ILE A 113 -4.93 -13.29 -11.38
CA ILE A 113 -6.33 -13.48 -11.82
C ILE A 113 -7.17 -12.24 -11.54
N LYS A 114 -7.04 -11.64 -10.36
CA LYS A 114 -7.77 -10.41 -10.03
C LYS A 114 -7.39 -9.27 -10.98
N CYS A 115 -6.11 -9.07 -11.25
CA CYS A 115 -5.63 -8.02 -12.15
C CYS A 115 -6.21 -8.14 -13.57
N LYS A 116 -6.39 -9.36 -14.08
CA LYS A 116 -6.95 -9.62 -15.42
C LYS A 116 -8.47 -9.40 -15.52
N ASN A 117 -9.17 -9.37 -14.38
CA ASN A 117 -10.62 -9.30 -14.32
C ASN A 117 -11.13 -7.89 -13.94
N VAL A 118 -10.24 -6.89 -13.83
CA VAL A 118 -10.58 -5.47 -13.67
C VAL A 118 -10.85 -4.88 -15.04
#